data_AF-X1V2R1-F1
#
_entry.id   AF-X1V2R1-F1
#
_cell.length_a   1.000
_cell.length_b   1.000
_cell.length_c   1.000
_cell.angle_alpha   90.00
_cell.angle_beta   90.00
_cell.angle_gamma   90.00
#
_symmetry.space_group_name_H-M   'P 1'
#
loop_
_entity.id
_entity.type
_entity.pdbx_description
1 polymer ?
#
loop_
_entity_poly.entity_id
_entity_poly.type
_entity_poly.pdbx_seq_one_letter_code
_entity_poly.pdbx_strand_id
1 'polypeptide(L)'
;KSEPLGLLDTYSRTWATYRVYSESLGLSDTVVKAPALMKTEALGLVDTVIATKLFVKVLTELLGLSDTVKKDAFKVLTDNLGLVDAVAKGVALHPLSETLALLDSRVLSIQRTYTESLGLEDRVSKHVSLHALTEVLGLLDSISYLPNPTALAKLIRKLIQVEDIGGGEEH
;
A
#
# COMPACT_ATOMS: atom_id res chain seq x y z
N LYS A 1 26.22 -4.22 9.89
CA LYS A 1 25.37 -3.00 9.88
C LYS A 1 26.18 -1.96 9.14
N SER A 2 25.70 -1.48 7.99
CA SER A 2 26.41 -0.51 7.16
C SER A 2 25.44 0.62 6.92
N GLU A 3 25.85 1.84 7.26
CA GLU A 3 25.11 3.07 7.01
C GLU A 3 25.77 3.75 5.79
N PRO A 4 25.35 3.41 4.56
CA PRO A 4 25.85 4.10 3.38
C PRO A 4 25.48 5.59 3.48
N LEU A 5 26.49 6.43 3.37
CA LEU A 5 26.35 7.86 3.15
C LEU A 5 26.34 8.10 1.64
N GLY A 6 25.26 8.69 1.12
CA GLY A 6 25.16 9.01 -0.31
C GLY A 6 24.11 8.17 -1.02
N LEU A 7 24.53 7.27 -1.91
CA LEU A 7 23.63 6.50 -2.77
C LEU A 7 23.61 5.01 -2.38
N LEU A 8 22.41 4.51 -2.11
CA LEU A 8 22.13 3.09 -1.90
C LEU A 8 21.18 2.60 -3.00
N ASP A 9 21.59 1.55 -3.71
CA ASP A 9 20.73 0.87 -4.70
C ASP A 9 20.57 -0.60 -4.26
N THR A 10 19.32 -1.03 -4.10
CA THR A 10 18.96 -2.39 -3.70
C THR A 10 18.02 -3.02 -4.72
N TYR A 11 18.53 -4.01 -5.45
CA TYR A 11 17.72 -4.86 -6.32
C TYR A 11 17.60 -6.28 -5.78
N SER A 12 16.39 -6.81 -5.68
CA SER A 12 16.18 -8.21 -5.31
C SER A 12 15.13 -8.95 -6.14
N ARG A 13 15.53 -10.16 -6.56
CA ARG A 13 14.75 -11.10 -7.36
C ARG A 13 15.06 -12.54 -6.95
N THR A 14 14.79 -12.89 -5.71
CA THR A 14 14.96 -14.26 -5.18
C THR A 14 13.60 -14.95 -5.08
N TRP A 15 13.53 -16.27 -5.33
CA TRP A 15 12.27 -17.01 -5.17
C TRP A 15 12.02 -17.49 -3.72
N ALA A 16 12.92 -17.17 -2.80
CA ALA A 16 12.81 -17.46 -1.38
C ALA A 16 12.41 -16.20 -0.61
N THR A 17 11.73 -16.38 0.52
CA THR A 17 11.46 -15.28 1.44
C THR A 17 12.78 -14.81 2.05
N TYR A 18 13.04 -13.50 1.99
CA TYR A 18 14.25 -12.92 2.55
C TYR A 18 13.90 -11.67 3.36
N ARG A 19 14.82 -11.30 4.24
CA ARG A 19 14.70 -10.11 5.09
C ARG A 19 15.65 -9.05 4.59
N VAL A 20 15.14 -7.84 4.40
CA VAL A 20 15.94 -6.66 4.06
C VAL A 20 15.86 -5.72 5.24
N TYR A 21 17.04 -5.32 5.72
CA TYR A 21 17.20 -4.27 6.72
C TYR A 21 18.08 -3.21 6.09
N SER A 22 17.54 -2.01 5.91
CA SER A 22 18.24 -0.90 5.28
C SER A 22 18.18 0.31 6.21
N GLU A 23 19.35 0.89 6.47
CA GLU A 23 19.51 2.16 7.17
C GLU A 23 20.34 3.06 6.27
N SER A 24 19.83 4.20 5.83
CA SER A 24 20.52 5.04 4.83
C SER A 24 20.36 6.53 5.09
N LEU A 25 21.44 7.28 4.86
CA LEU A 25 21.44 8.73 4.87
C LEU A 25 21.79 9.24 3.47
N GLY A 26 20.82 9.86 2.79
CA GLY A 26 20.94 10.32 1.42
C GLY A 26 19.86 9.78 0.49
N LEU A 27 20.27 9.19 -0.63
CA LEU A 27 19.40 8.65 -1.67
C LEU A 27 19.35 7.13 -1.57
N SER A 28 18.15 6.57 -1.55
CA SER A 28 17.92 5.13 -1.56
C SER A 28 16.95 4.74 -2.66
N ASP A 29 17.36 3.83 -3.55
CA ASP A 29 16.50 3.20 -4.55
C ASP A 29 16.36 1.72 -4.19
N THR A 30 15.13 1.24 -4.08
CA THR A 30 14.84 -0.15 -3.74
C THR A 30 13.80 -0.76 -4.66
N VAL A 31 14.18 -1.86 -5.33
CA VAL A 31 13.29 -2.65 -6.18
C VAL A 31 13.15 -4.08 -5.67
N VAL A 32 11.92 -4.47 -5.35
CA VAL A 32 11.59 -5.81 -4.85
C VAL A 32 10.61 -6.51 -5.78
N LYS A 33 11.06 -7.63 -6.34
CA LYS A 33 10.26 -8.49 -7.26
C LYS A 33 9.98 -9.88 -6.69
N ALA A 34 10.09 -10.01 -5.38
CA ALA A 34 10.04 -11.26 -4.64
C ALA A 34 9.35 -11.05 -3.29
N PRO A 35 8.79 -12.11 -2.66
CA PRO A 35 8.26 -11.99 -1.31
C PRO A 35 9.37 -11.65 -0.33
N ALA A 36 9.17 -10.58 0.44
CA ALA A 36 10.16 -10.02 1.34
C ALA A 36 9.53 -9.53 2.64
N LEU A 37 10.34 -9.52 3.70
CA LEU A 37 10.11 -8.70 4.88
C LEU A 37 11.11 -7.55 4.84
N MET A 38 10.62 -6.33 4.66
CA MET A 38 11.45 -5.14 4.56
C MET A 38 11.30 -4.30 5.81
N LYS A 39 12.44 -3.85 6.34
CA LYS A 39 12.54 -2.78 7.32
C LYS A 39 13.49 -1.72 6.78
N THR A 40 12.99 -0.51 6.59
CA THR A 40 13.77 0.62 6.09
C THR A 40 13.68 1.76 7.08
N GLU A 41 14.84 2.25 7.50
CA GLU A 41 14.99 3.49 8.25
C GLU A 41 15.83 4.45 7.38
N ALA A 42 15.31 5.62 7.04
CA ALA A 42 16.02 6.50 6.11
C ALA A 42 15.87 7.98 6.45
N LEU A 43 16.99 8.69 6.29
CA LEU A 43 17.06 10.16 6.31
C LEU A 43 17.41 10.65 4.90
N GLY A 44 16.44 11.18 4.16
CA GLY A 44 16.68 11.70 2.81
C GLY A 44 15.59 11.34 1.79
N LEU A 45 16.00 10.97 0.57
CA LEU A 45 15.09 10.61 -0.52
C LEU A 45 15.05 9.10 -0.69
N VAL A 46 13.86 8.52 -0.64
CA VAL A 46 13.65 7.08 -0.85
C VAL A 46 12.70 6.85 -2.00
N ASP A 47 13.13 6.06 -2.97
CA ASP A 47 12.29 5.48 -4.02
C ASP A 47 12.15 3.98 -3.74
N THR A 48 10.92 3.48 -3.70
CA THR A 48 10.64 2.06 -3.45
C THR A 48 9.60 1.52 -4.42
N VAL A 49 10.00 0.54 -5.21
CA VAL A 49 9.12 -0.18 -6.14
C VAL A 49 8.99 -1.65 -5.72
N ILE A 50 7.76 -2.03 -5.35
CA ILE A 50 7.41 -3.40 -4.98
C ILE A 50 6.46 -3.96 -6.02
N ALA A 51 6.93 -4.94 -6.78
CA ALA A 51 6.18 -5.57 -7.87
C ALA A 51 6.31 -7.10 -7.78
N THR A 52 5.49 -7.71 -6.93
CA THR A 52 5.50 -9.15 -6.69
C THR A 52 4.10 -9.68 -6.51
N LYS A 53 3.78 -10.78 -7.22
CA LYS A 53 2.51 -11.51 -7.08
C LYS A 53 2.35 -12.20 -5.72
N LEU A 54 3.40 -12.22 -4.91
CA LEU A 54 3.47 -12.87 -3.60
C LEU A 54 3.51 -11.80 -2.51
N PHE A 55 3.06 -12.19 -1.32
CA PHE A 55 2.91 -11.29 -0.17
C PHE A 55 4.24 -10.65 0.26
N VAL A 56 4.21 -9.32 0.45
CA VAL A 56 5.32 -8.54 1.03
C VAL A 56 4.84 -7.82 2.28
N LYS A 57 5.67 -7.84 3.33
CA LYS A 57 5.49 -7.00 4.51
C LYS A 57 6.56 -5.91 4.53
N VAL A 58 6.12 -4.66 4.54
CA VAL A 58 6.97 -3.46 4.55
C VAL A 58 6.77 -2.72 5.86
N LEU A 59 7.87 -2.39 6.52
CA LEU A 59 7.95 -1.46 7.64
C LEU A 59 8.90 -0.33 7.23
N THR A 60 8.43 0.90 7.24
CA THR A 60 9.22 2.06 6.81
C THR A 60 9.13 3.15 7.86
N GLU A 61 10.29 3.64 8.29
CA GLU A 61 10.47 4.82 9.13
C GLU A 61 11.32 5.81 8.32
N LEU A 62 10.78 6.99 8.02
CA LEU A 62 11.44 7.92 7.10
C LEU A 62 11.32 9.36 7.55
N LEU A 63 12.44 10.09 7.47
CA LEU A 63 12.48 11.54 7.54
C LEU A 63 12.98 12.09 6.20
N GLY A 64 12.09 12.70 5.41
CA GLY A 64 12.43 13.27 4.11
C GLY A 64 11.35 13.09 3.04
N LEU A 65 11.74 12.73 1.82
CA LEU A 65 10.81 12.49 0.72
C LEU A 65 10.76 11.00 0.38
N SER A 66 9.56 10.49 0.14
CA SER A 66 9.33 9.10 -0.23
C SER A 66 8.46 9.01 -1.47
N ASP A 67 8.91 8.31 -2.49
CA ASP A 67 8.09 7.81 -3.59
C ASP A 67 7.93 6.29 -3.43
N THR A 68 6.71 5.80 -3.45
CA THR A 68 6.45 4.37 -3.25
C THR A 68 5.38 3.83 -4.17
N VAL A 69 5.79 2.88 -5.00
CA VAL A 69 4.90 2.15 -5.91
C VAL A 69 4.76 0.70 -5.47
N LYS A 70 3.54 0.30 -5.11
CA LYS A 70 3.22 -1.07 -4.68
C LYS A 70 2.23 -1.72 -5.63
N LYS A 71 2.55 -2.94 -6.07
CA LYS A 71 1.69 -3.76 -6.92
C LYS A 71 1.37 -5.10 -6.25
N ASP A 72 0.17 -5.60 -6.54
CA ASP A 72 -0.38 -6.88 -6.06
C ASP A 72 -0.65 -6.92 -4.55
N ALA A 73 -0.37 -8.06 -3.88
CA ALA A 73 -0.75 -8.29 -2.49
C ALA A 73 0.35 -7.84 -1.51
N PHE A 74 0.04 -6.91 -0.61
CA PHE A 74 1.02 -6.38 0.33
C PHE A 74 0.43 -6.04 1.70
N LYS A 75 1.29 -5.95 2.72
CA LYS A 75 0.99 -5.35 4.01
C LYS A 75 2.04 -4.30 4.33
N VAL A 76 1.59 -3.11 4.71
CA VAL A 76 2.46 -1.96 4.94
C VAL A 76 2.15 -1.38 6.31
N LEU A 77 3.20 -1.03 7.03
CA LEU A 77 3.16 -0.10 8.13
C LEU A 77 4.22 0.97 7.85
N THR A 78 3.78 2.22 7.77
CA THR A 78 4.61 3.38 7.43
C THR A 78 4.46 4.42 8.52
N ASP A 79 5.59 4.93 8.99
CA ASP A 79 5.69 6.10 9.87
C ASP A 79 6.66 7.09 9.20
N ASN A 80 6.10 8.13 8.61
CA ASN A 80 6.83 9.03 7.72
C ASN A 80 6.69 10.47 8.21
N LEU A 81 7.83 11.13 8.39
CA LEU A 81 7.93 12.56 8.61
C LEU A 81 8.47 13.23 7.33
N GLY A 82 7.58 13.88 6.57
CA GLY A 82 7.94 14.58 5.34
C GLY A 82 6.94 14.37 4.21
N LEU A 83 7.40 14.45 2.96
CA LEU A 83 6.50 14.37 1.79
C LEU A 83 6.46 12.93 1.27
N VAL A 84 5.26 12.38 1.16
CA VAL A 84 5.03 11.02 0.71
C VAL A 84 4.16 11.04 -0.54
N ASP A 85 4.67 10.47 -1.63
CA ASP A 85 3.90 10.07 -2.81
C ASP A 85 3.76 8.55 -2.79
N ALA A 86 2.52 8.06 -2.75
CA ALA A 86 2.23 6.64 -2.64
C ALA A 86 1.23 6.18 -3.71
N VAL A 87 1.66 5.28 -4.58
CA VAL A 87 0.80 4.60 -5.56
C VAL A 87 0.66 3.12 -5.21
N ALA A 88 -0.56 2.70 -4.89
CA ALA A 88 -0.88 1.33 -4.54
C ALA A 88 -1.89 0.73 -5.53
N LYS A 89 -1.53 -0.40 -6.14
CA LYS A 89 -2.41 -1.16 -7.03
C LYS A 89 -2.44 -2.63 -6.65
N GLY A 90 -3.54 -3.11 -6.06
CA GLY A 90 -3.68 -4.53 -5.71
C GLY A 90 -4.52 -4.76 -4.47
N VAL A 91 -4.09 -5.65 -3.58
CA VAL A 91 -4.81 -5.97 -2.35
C VAL A 91 -3.91 -5.64 -1.17
N ALA A 92 -4.20 -4.57 -0.43
CA ALA A 92 -3.50 -4.32 0.83
C ALA A 92 -4.23 -5.00 1.99
N LEU A 93 -3.49 -5.79 2.75
CA LEU A 93 -3.98 -6.47 3.93
C LEU A 93 -3.67 -5.63 5.17
N HIS A 94 -4.60 -4.72 5.50
CA HIS A 94 -4.48 -3.80 6.65
C HIS A 94 -3.25 -2.89 6.54
N PRO A 95 -3.20 -1.97 5.56
CA PRO A 95 -2.20 -0.92 5.58
C PRO A 95 -2.50 0.02 6.75
N LEU A 96 -1.46 0.30 7.52
CA LEU A 96 -1.42 1.39 8.49
C LEU A 96 -0.42 2.41 7.98
N SER A 97 -0.82 3.67 7.91
CA SER A 97 0.08 4.76 7.56
C SER A 97 -0.13 5.90 8.52
N GLU A 98 0.97 6.33 9.14
CA GLU A 98 1.09 7.56 9.90
C GLU A 98 1.99 8.51 9.11
N THR A 99 1.51 9.72 8.82
CA THR A 99 2.29 10.69 8.06
C THR A 99 2.16 12.09 8.62
N LEU A 100 3.30 12.69 8.95
CA LEU A 100 3.40 14.07 9.38
C LEU A 100 3.98 14.91 8.23
N ALA A 101 3.21 15.87 7.73
CA ALA A 101 3.44 16.77 6.58
C ALA A 101 2.52 16.53 5.36
N LEU A 102 3.04 16.20 4.17
CA LEU A 102 2.21 16.10 2.95
C LEU A 102 2.12 14.65 2.47
N LEU A 103 0.91 14.21 2.18
CA LEU A 103 0.63 12.88 1.64
C LEU A 103 -0.17 13.01 0.34
N ASP A 104 0.41 12.60 -0.79
CA ASP A 104 -0.34 12.32 -2.03
C ASP A 104 -0.45 10.81 -2.17
N SER A 105 -1.68 10.31 -2.30
CA SER A 105 -1.93 8.87 -2.39
C SER A 105 -2.93 8.48 -3.46
N ARG A 106 -2.54 7.50 -4.29
CA ARG A 106 -3.40 6.88 -5.30
C ARG A 106 -3.57 5.39 -5.03
N VAL A 107 -4.79 4.98 -4.71
CA VAL A 107 -5.08 3.60 -4.31
C VAL A 107 -6.13 2.95 -5.21
N LEU A 108 -5.75 1.87 -5.89
CA LEU A 108 -6.66 0.95 -6.58
C LEU A 108 -6.64 -0.40 -5.84
N SER A 109 -7.55 -0.61 -4.90
CA SER A 109 -7.57 -1.83 -4.10
C SER A 109 -8.94 -2.26 -3.59
N ILE A 110 -9.01 -3.47 -3.03
CA ILE A 110 -10.18 -3.99 -2.31
C ILE A 110 -9.70 -4.25 -0.88
N GLN A 111 -10.09 -3.42 0.10
CA GLN A 111 -9.55 -3.56 1.45
C GLN A 111 -10.26 -2.75 2.56
N ARG A 112 -9.72 -2.92 3.77
CA ARG A 112 -9.80 -1.98 4.89
C ARG A 112 -8.54 -1.13 4.96
N THR A 113 -8.67 0.18 5.12
CA THR A 113 -7.53 1.13 5.16
C THR A 113 -7.58 1.91 6.48
N TYR A 114 -6.44 2.06 7.14
CA TYR A 114 -6.27 2.91 8.32
C TYR A 114 -5.18 3.93 8.02
N THR A 115 -5.55 5.21 7.93
CA THR A 115 -4.62 6.31 7.68
C THR A 115 -4.79 7.38 8.75
N GLU A 116 -3.69 7.78 9.35
CA GLU A 116 -3.61 8.94 10.24
C GLU A 116 -2.61 9.92 9.62
N SER A 117 -3.05 11.15 9.38
CA SER A 117 -2.19 12.17 8.79
C SER A 117 -2.34 13.51 9.49
N LEU A 118 -1.23 14.22 9.65
CA LEU A 118 -1.15 15.55 10.24
C LEU A 118 -0.52 16.47 9.20
N GLY A 119 -1.32 17.33 8.58
CA GLY A 119 -0.89 18.20 7.49
C GLY A 119 -1.84 18.22 6.29
N LEU A 120 -1.35 18.09 5.06
CA LEU A 120 -2.20 18.08 3.87
C LEU A 120 -2.20 16.69 3.23
N GLU A 121 -3.39 16.17 2.96
CA GLU A 121 -3.60 14.89 2.28
C GLU A 121 -4.37 15.12 0.98
N ASP A 122 -3.80 14.69 -0.15
CA ASP A 122 -4.51 14.48 -1.42
C ASP A 122 -4.66 12.96 -1.62
N ARG A 123 -5.90 12.51 -1.81
CA ARG A 123 -6.19 11.08 -1.98
C ARG A 123 -7.13 10.83 -3.14
N VAL A 124 -6.66 10.01 -4.09
CA VAL A 124 -7.48 9.46 -5.16
C VAL A 124 -7.62 7.95 -5.00
N SER A 125 -8.85 7.49 -4.77
CA SER A 125 -9.13 6.09 -4.49
C SER A 125 -10.14 5.50 -5.48
N LYS A 126 -9.81 4.33 -6.03
CA LYS A 126 -10.72 3.48 -6.82
C LYS A 126 -10.84 2.17 -6.07
N HIS A 127 -11.80 2.07 -5.15
CA HIS A 127 -11.82 0.92 -4.25
C HIS A 127 -13.23 0.51 -3.86
N VAL A 128 -13.36 -0.77 -3.51
CA VAL A 128 -14.49 -1.27 -2.71
C VAL A 128 -14.00 -1.28 -1.28
N SER A 129 -14.24 -0.17 -0.59
CA SER A 129 -13.98 -0.10 0.85
C SER A 129 -15.00 -0.96 1.58
N LEU A 130 -14.53 -1.98 2.29
CA LEU A 130 -15.39 -2.64 3.26
C LEU A 130 -15.47 -1.76 4.51
N HIS A 131 -14.32 -1.42 5.13
CA HIS A 131 -14.21 -0.49 6.27
C HIS A 131 -12.93 0.34 6.14
N ALA A 132 -13.03 1.66 5.95
CA ALA A 132 -11.88 2.56 6.01
C ALA A 132 -12.03 3.53 7.19
N LEU A 133 -10.95 3.71 7.94
CA LEU A 133 -10.80 4.76 8.94
C LEU A 133 -9.71 5.71 8.47
N THR A 134 -10.03 6.99 8.36
CA THR A 134 -9.09 8.03 7.97
C THR A 134 -9.26 9.17 8.94
N GLU A 135 -8.17 9.49 9.65
CA GLU A 135 -8.07 10.61 10.55
C GLU A 135 -7.06 11.59 9.97
N VAL A 136 -7.51 12.81 9.67
CA VAL A 136 -6.68 13.86 9.10
C VAL A 136 -6.80 15.09 9.98
N LEU A 137 -5.71 15.47 10.62
CA LEU A 137 -5.60 16.73 11.33
C LEU A 137 -4.93 17.74 10.39
N GLY A 138 -5.74 18.37 9.55
CA GLY A 138 -5.30 19.36 8.57
C GLY A 138 -6.27 19.47 7.40
N LEU A 139 -5.77 19.59 6.16
CA LEU A 139 -6.63 19.66 4.96
C LEU A 139 -6.62 18.33 4.21
N LEU A 140 -7.81 17.84 3.87
CA LEU A 140 -8.01 16.64 3.08
C LEU A 140 -8.71 16.99 1.77
N ASP A 141 -8.06 16.72 0.64
CA ASP A 141 -8.69 16.60 -0.67
C ASP A 141 -8.82 15.11 -1.01
N SER A 142 -10.02 14.64 -1.31
CA SER A 142 -10.26 13.20 -1.51
C SER A 142 -11.30 12.92 -2.57
N ILE A 143 -10.91 12.15 -3.59
CA ILE A 143 -11.78 11.64 -4.65
C ILE A 143 -11.90 10.13 -4.50
N SER A 144 -13.14 9.61 -4.46
CA SER A 144 -13.39 8.16 -4.40
C SER A 144 -14.32 7.70 -5.52
N TYR A 145 -13.95 6.62 -6.20
CA TYR A 145 -14.77 5.95 -7.20
C TYR A 145 -15.28 4.62 -6.64
N LEU A 146 -16.59 4.48 -6.53
CA LEU A 146 -17.26 3.23 -6.16
C LEU A 146 -17.67 2.45 -7.42
N PRO A 147 -17.78 1.10 -7.35
CA PRO A 147 -18.42 0.32 -8.40
C PRO A 147 -19.85 0.80 -8.64
N ASN A 148 -20.29 0.75 -9.90
CA ASN A 148 -21.67 1.06 -10.25
C ASN A 148 -22.63 0.16 -9.42
N PRO A 149 -23.49 0.73 -8.56
CA PRO A 149 -24.35 -0.05 -7.66
C PRO A 149 -25.31 -0.96 -8.43
N THR A 150 -25.69 -0.59 -9.65
CA THR A 150 -26.53 -1.40 -10.53
C THR A 150 -25.80 -2.63 -11.06
N ALA A 151 -24.51 -2.51 -11.41
CA ALA A 151 -23.70 -3.64 -11.84
C ALA A 151 -23.44 -4.61 -10.68
N LEU A 152 -23.19 -4.08 -9.48
CA LEU A 152 -23.03 -4.86 -8.26
C LEU A 152 -24.33 -5.61 -7.91
N ALA A 153 -25.47 -4.93 -7.92
CA ALA A 153 -26.78 -5.54 -7.66
C ALA A 153 -27.11 -6.67 -8.67
N LYS A 154 -26.72 -6.49 -9.94
CA LYS A 154 -26.92 -7.50 -10.99
C LYS A 154 -26.01 -8.72 -10.77
N LEU A 155 -24.76 -8.51 -10.33
CA LEU A 155 -23.84 -9.59 -9.95
C LEU A 155 -24.35 -10.37 -8.73
N ILE A 156 -24.79 -9.67 -7.69
CA ILE A 156 -25.34 -10.29 -6.47
C ILE A 156 -26.58 -11.12 -6.80
N ARG A 157 -27.53 -10.59 -7.58
CA ARG A 157 -28.70 -11.36 -8.04
C ARG A 157 -28.30 -12.61 -8.82
N LYS A 158 -27.29 -12.51 -9.68
CA LYS A 158 -26.81 -13.66 -10.46
C LYS A 158 -26.12 -14.71 -9.59
N LEU A 159 -25.42 -14.29 -8.53
CA LEU A 159 -24.75 -15.19 -7.60
C LEU A 159 -25.77 -15.99 -6.77
N ILE A 160 -26.80 -15.31 -6.24
CA ILE A 160 -27.93 -15.94 -5.53
C ILE A 160 -28.62 -16.97 -6.43
N GLN A 161 -28.88 -16.63 -7.70
CA GLN A 161 -29.50 -17.55 -8.65
C GLN A 161 -28.67 -18.82 -8.90
N VAL A 162 -27.33 -18.72 -8.93
CA VAL A 162 -26.46 -19.87 -9.14
C VAL A 162 -26.39 -20.76 -7.89
N GLU A 163 -26.45 -20.15 -6.71
CA GLU A 163 -26.45 -20.86 -5.42
C GLU A 163 -27.75 -21.65 -5.20
N ASP A 164 -28.91 -21.08 -5.56
CA ASP A 164 -30.21 -21.78 -5.55
C ASP A 164 -30.27 -22.97 -6.53
N ILE A 165 -29.51 -22.92 -7.64
CA ILE A 165 -29.49 -23.99 -8.65
C ILE A 165 -28.54 -25.14 -8.24
N GLY A 166 -27.51 -24.86 -7.43
CA GLY A 166 -26.49 -25.85 -7.03
C GLY A 166 -26.87 -26.71 -5.82
N GLY A 167 -27.90 -26.35 -5.04
CA GLY A 167 -28.33 -27.08 -3.84
C GLY A 167 -29.30 -28.25 -4.09
N GLY A 168 -29.54 -28.63 -5.36
CA GLY A 168 -30.57 -29.59 -5.76
C GLY A 168 -30.13 -31.04 -5.95
N GLU A 169 -28.86 -31.38 -5.75
CA GLU A 169 -28.33 -32.75 -5.98
C GLU A 169 -27.68 -33.35 -4.72
N GLU A 170 -28.45 -33.55 -3.67
CA GLU A 170 -28.17 -34.58 -2.66
C GLU A 170 -29.47 -35.34 -2.34
N HIS A 171 -29.74 -36.40 -3.10
CA HIS A 171 -30.69 -37.46 -2.77
C HIS A 171 -30.12 -38.82 -3.18
#